data_AF-A0A2D6NBL0-F1
#
_entry.id   AF-A0A2D6NBL0-F1
#
_cell.length_a   1.000
_cell.length_b   1.000
_cell.length_c   1.000
_cell.angle_alpha   90.00
_cell.angle_beta   90.00
_cell.angle_gamma   90.00
#
_symmetry.space_group_name_H-M   'P 1'
#
loop_
_entity.id
_entity.type
_entity.pdbx_description
1 polymer ?
#
loop_
_entity_poly.entity_id
_entity_poly.type
_entity_poly.pdbx_seq_one_letter_code
_entity_poly.pdbx_strand_id
1 'polypeptide(L)'
;MVKKDRIFVLVVFLLLMLAVSFSLFGDEEGSEDKSGKDSFCEEDRDCLPKQACHPTDCVLKGQENKREGIFCTQDCVPGTLDCGQGYCDCNRGICEAVIE
;
A
#
# COMPACT_ATOMS: atom_id res chain seq x y z
N MET A 1 -14.04 -33.27 -53.51
CA MET A 1 -14.62 -32.26 -52.61
C MET A 1 -14.35 -32.50 -51.11
N VAL A 2 -14.15 -33.75 -50.64
CA VAL A 2 -13.99 -34.10 -49.21
C VAL A 2 -12.81 -33.47 -48.43
N LYS A 3 -11.71 -33.08 -49.10
CA LYS A 3 -10.50 -32.56 -48.42
C LYS A 3 -10.67 -31.13 -47.87
N LYS A 4 -11.39 -30.27 -48.59
CA LYS A 4 -11.59 -28.86 -48.21
C LYS A 4 -12.55 -28.74 -47.03
N ASP A 5 -13.58 -29.58 -47.01
CA ASP A 5 -14.57 -29.64 -45.92
C ASP A 5 -13.94 -30.16 -44.63
N ARG A 6 -13.05 -31.16 -44.72
CA ARG A 6 -12.29 -31.66 -43.57
C ARG A 6 -11.31 -30.63 -43.01
N ILE A 7 -10.63 -29.88 -43.87
CA ILE A 7 -9.72 -28.81 -43.45
C ILE A 7 -10.50 -27.69 -42.78
N PHE A 8 -11.65 -27.31 -43.33
CA PHE A 8 -12.50 -26.28 -42.74
C PHE A 8 -13.00 -26.67 -41.34
N VAL A 9 -13.47 -27.90 -41.16
CA VAL A 9 -13.91 -28.41 -39.85
C VAL A 9 -12.76 -28.44 -38.83
N LEU A 10 -11.56 -28.85 -39.25
CA LEU A 10 -10.39 -28.88 -38.35
C LEU A 10 -9.94 -27.47 -37.94
N VAL A 11 -9.95 -26.50 -38.87
CA VAL A 11 -9.59 -25.11 -38.57
C VAL A 11 -10.59 -24.48 -37.61
N VAL A 12 -11.90 -24.68 -37.83
CA VAL A 12 -12.94 -24.15 -36.94
C VAL A 12 -12.84 -24.77 -35.54
N PHE A 13 -12.59 -26.08 -35.45
CA PHE A 13 -12.44 -26.76 -34.17
C PHE A 13 -11.20 -26.29 -33.40
N LEU A 14 -10.08 -26.08 -34.10
CA LEU A 14 -8.83 -25.60 -33.49
C LEU A 14 -8.96 -24.15 -33.00
N LEU A 15 -9.66 -23.29 -33.74
CA LEU A 15 -9.96 -21.92 -33.30
C LEU A 15 -10.88 -21.89 -32.08
N LEU A 16 -11.89 -22.76 -32.02
CA LEU A 16 -12.76 -22.91 -30.85
C LEU A 16 -11.98 -23.37 -29.62
N MET A 17 -11.08 -24.34 -29.77
CA MET A 17 -10.23 -24.81 -28.67
C MET A 17 -9.29 -23.73 -28.17
N LEU A 18 -8.66 -22.97 -29.07
CA LEU A 18 -7.80 -21.83 -28.69
C LEU A 18 -8.59 -20.73 -27.95
N ALA A 19 -9.82 -20.43 -28.39
CA ALA A 19 -10.68 -19.47 -27.71
C ALA A 19 -11.08 -19.93 -26.30
N VAL A 20 -11.43 -21.20 -26.13
CA VAL A 20 -11.77 -21.78 -24.81
C VAL A 20 -10.54 -21.81 -23.90
N SER A 21 -9.36 -22.17 -24.41
CA SER A 21 -8.12 -22.09 -23.66
C SER A 21 -7.81 -20.65 -23.25
N PHE A 22 -7.97 -19.68 -24.14
CA PHE A 22 -7.79 -18.27 -23.80
C PHE A 22 -8.77 -17.80 -22.71
N SER A 23 -10.03 -18.25 -22.74
CA SER A 23 -11.01 -17.94 -21.69
C SER A 23 -10.77 -18.63 -20.35
N LEU A 24 -10.12 -19.81 -20.33
CA LEU A 24 -9.81 -20.53 -19.09
C LEU A 24 -8.48 -20.12 -18.46
N PHE A 25 -7.55 -19.60 -19.26
CA PHE A 25 -6.20 -19.22 -18.84
C PHE A 25 -5.96 -17.69 -18.91
N GLY A 26 -7.02 -16.90 -19.15
CA GLY A 26 -6.91 -15.51 -19.57
C GLY A 26 -6.99 -14.43 -18.49
N ASP A 27 -6.97 -14.74 -17.19
CA ASP A 27 -7.03 -13.71 -16.14
C ASP A 27 -6.26 -14.12 -14.87
N GLU A 28 -4.94 -14.25 -14.95
CA GLU A 28 -4.08 -14.12 -13.76
C GLU A 28 -2.71 -13.54 -14.13
N GLU A 29 -2.66 -12.29 -14.59
CA GLU A 29 -1.50 -11.41 -14.37
C GLU A 29 -1.98 -9.97 -14.15
N GLY A 30 -2.77 -9.79 -13.09
CA GLY A 30 -2.97 -8.50 -12.45
C GLY A 30 -2.09 -8.42 -11.21
N SER A 31 -0.78 -8.53 -11.36
CA SER A 31 0.15 -8.11 -10.30
C SER A 31 0.08 -6.59 -10.21
N GLU A 32 -0.91 -6.07 -9.47
CA GLU A 32 -0.87 -4.71 -8.97
C GLU A 32 0.29 -4.60 -7.98
N ASP A 33 1.42 -4.23 -8.57
CA ASP A 33 2.45 -3.39 -8.01
C ASP A 33 1.91 -2.56 -6.83
N LYS A 34 2.39 -2.85 -5.61
CA LYS A 34 2.32 -1.92 -4.48
C LYS A 34 3.31 -0.77 -4.73
N SER A 35 3.15 -0.09 -5.86
CA SER A 35 3.88 1.12 -6.20
C SER A 35 2.99 2.29 -5.86
N GLY A 36 3.31 2.93 -4.73
CA GLY A 36 2.92 4.30 -4.41
C GLY A 36 1.51 4.69 -4.78
N LYS A 37 0.51 4.18 -4.06
CA LYS A 37 -0.54 5.14 -3.67
C LYS A 37 0.20 6.17 -2.85
N ASP A 38 0.31 7.38 -3.40
CA ASP A 38 0.76 8.54 -2.66
C ASP A 38 0.11 8.48 -1.28
N SER A 39 0.93 8.17 -0.27
CA SER A 39 0.45 7.69 1.02
C SER A 39 0.12 8.92 1.85
N PHE A 40 -1.05 9.50 1.58
CA PHE A 40 -1.57 10.65 2.27
C PHE A 40 -2.44 10.19 3.45
N CYS A 41 -2.46 10.99 4.52
CA CYS A 41 -3.44 10.81 5.58
C CYS A 41 -4.79 11.40 5.14
N GLU A 42 -5.89 10.82 5.61
CA GLU A 42 -7.23 11.40 5.43
C GLU A 42 -7.71 12.08 6.73
N GLU A 43 -7.26 11.58 7.88
CA GLU A 43 -7.59 12.13 9.19
C GLU A 43 -6.46 11.88 10.22
N ASP A 44 -6.50 12.55 11.36
CA ASP A 44 -5.43 12.53 12.38
C ASP A 44 -5.08 11.13 12.87
N ARG A 45 -6.07 10.21 12.87
CA ARG A 45 -5.87 8.82 13.32
C ARG A 45 -5.00 7.98 12.37
N ASP A 46 -4.76 8.48 11.17
CA ASP A 46 -3.83 7.89 10.20
C ASP A 46 -2.38 8.27 10.51
N CYS A 47 -2.18 9.26 11.39
CA CYS A 47 -0.88 9.76 11.78
C CYS A 47 -0.49 9.25 13.17
N LEU A 48 0.77 8.82 13.30
CA LEU A 48 1.33 8.33 14.55
C LEU A 48 2.66 9.03 14.83
N PRO A 49 3.02 9.23 16.12
CA PRO A 49 4.35 9.69 16.45
C PRO A 49 5.40 8.75 15.85
N LYS A 50 6.44 9.34 15.28
CA LYS A 50 7.58 8.58 14.75
C LYS A 50 8.16 7.69 15.85
N GLN A 51 8.50 6.44 15.52
CA GLN A 51 9.06 5.48 16.47
C GLN A 51 10.51 5.86 16.84
N ALA A 52 10.64 6.83 17.74
CA ALA A 52 11.88 7.37 18.30
C ALA A 52 11.64 7.82 19.75
N CYS A 53 12.70 7.94 20.55
CA CYS A 53 12.58 8.59 21.85
C CYS A 53 12.26 10.07 21.65
N HIS A 54 11.28 10.56 22.41
CA HIS A 54 10.89 11.97 22.41
C HIS A 54 10.57 12.49 21.00
N PRO A 55 9.56 11.92 20.32
CA PRO A 55 9.32 12.20 18.91
C PRO A 55 8.90 13.66 18.69
N THR A 56 9.49 14.29 17.70
CA THR A 56 9.15 15.65 17.23
C THR A 56 8.45 15.64 15.87
N ASP A 57 8.22 14.45 15.31
CA ASP A 57 7.66 14.24 13.98
C ASP A 57 6.57 13.17 14.05
N CYS A 58 5.66 13.23 13.09
CA CYS A 58 4.64 12.23 12.84
C CYS A 58 4.89 11.50 11.52
N VAL A 59 4.41 10.27 11.42
CA VAL A 59 4.49 9.44 10.22
C VAL A 59 3.14 8.82 9.94
N LEU A 60 2.91 8.47 8.68
CA LEU A 60 1.71 7.73 8.30
C LEU A 60 1.75 6.32 8.90
N LYS A 61 0.59 5.84 9.32
CA LYS A 61 0.42 4.46 9.77
C LYS A 61 0.77 3.48 8.64
N GLY A 62 1.57 2.47 8.97
CA GLY A 62 2.18 1.54 8.03
C GLY A 62 3.52 1.99 7.46
N GLN A 63 3.96 3.24 7.71
CA GLN A 63 5.29 3.74 7.34
C GLN A 63 6.21 3.91 8.54
N GLU A 64 5.77 3.51 9.73
CA GLU A 64 6.62 3.48 10.90
C GLU A 64 7.81 2.52 10.72
N ASN A 65 9.02 3.08 10.77
CA ASN A 65 10.22 2.27 10.90
C ASN A 65 10.27 1.72 12.33
N LYS A 66 9.93 0.43 12.49
CA LYS A 66 10.05 -0.26 13.78
C LYS A 66 11.48 -0.18 14.29
N ARG A 67 11.68 0.45 15.44
CA ARG A 67 12.96 0.39 16.17
C ARG A 67 12.79 -0.55 17.34
N GLU A 68 13.35 -1.75 17.21
CA GLU A 68 13.40 -2.70 18.32
C GLU A 68 14.57 -2.37 19.25
N GLY A 69 14.41 -2.62 20.56
CA GLY A 69 15.50 -2.53 21.53
C GLY A 69 15.92 -1.13 21.98
N ILE A 70 15.13 -0.09 21.69
CA ILE A 70 15.35 1.24 22.25
C ILE A 70 14.83 1.32 23.68
N PHE A 71 15.67 1.81 24.58
CA PHE A 71 15.28 2.23 25.93
C PHE A 71 15.32 3.75 26.00
N CYS A 72 14.16 4.37 26.12
CA CYS A 72 14.05 5.82 26.29
C CYS A 72 14.07 6.20 27.77
N THR A 73 14.44 7.44 28.05
CA THR A 73 14.24 8.02 29.38
C THR A 73 12.73 8.16 29.66
N GLN A 74 12.35 8.26 30.93
CA GLN A 74 10.96 8.55 31.33
C GLN A 74 10.69 10.07 31.42
N ASP A 75 11.62 10.89 30.95
CA ASP A 75 11.50 12.34 31.03
C ASP A 75 10.54 12.87 29.96
N CYS A 76 9.73 13.87 30.32
CA CYS A 76 8.99 14.65 29.33
C CYS A 76 9.93 15.71 28.74
N VAL A 77 10.35 15.57 27.48
CA VAL A 77 11.27 16.53 26.87
C VAL A 77 10.46 17.73 26.34
N PRO A 78 10.83 18.98 26.67
CA PRO A 78 10.19 20.15 26.10
C PRO A 78 10.34 20.21 24.58
N GLY A 79 9.26 20.56 23.88
CA GLY A 79 9.26 20.71 22.42
C GLY A 79 9.08 19.40 21.63
N THR A 80 8.60 18.34 22.29
CA THR A 80 8.33 17.03 21.68
C THR A 80 6.88 16.62 21.89
N LEU A 81 6.46 15.50 21.31
CA LEU A 81 5.12 14.91 21.51
C LEU A 81 4.98 14.19 22.86
N ASP A 82 5.96 14.29 23.76
CA ASP A 82 5.91 13.61 25.05
C ASP A 82 4.86 14.21 25.97
N CYS A 83 4.25 13.36 26.79
CA CYS A 83 3.39 13.77 27.91
C CYS A 83 2.23 14.70 27.52
N GLY A 84 1.78 14.64 26.26
CA GLY A 84 0.69 15.46 25.74
C GLY A 84 1.09 16.89 25.39
N GLN A 85 2.38 17.20 25.28
CA GLN A 85 2.89 18.49 24.78
C GLN A 85 2.63 18.71 23.27
N GLY A 86 2.04 17.73 22.60
CA GLY A 86 1.66 17.84 21.20
C GLY A 86 0.90 16.63 20.70
N TYR A 87 0.48 16.69 19.45
CA TYR A 87 -0.25 15.62 18.76
C TYR A 87 0.12 15.55 17.28
N CYS A 88 -0.30 14.46 16.63
CA CYS A 88 -0.17 14.31 15.19
C CYS A 88 -1.44 14.79 14.51
N ASP A 89 -1.28 15.73 13.58
CA ASP A 89 -2.34 16.31 12.77
C ASP A 89 -2.22 15.83 11.32
N CYS A 90 -3.35 15.55 10.69
CA CYS A 90 -3.38 15.33 9.25
C CYS A 90 -3.63 16.63 8.51
N ASN A 91 -2.55 17.31 8.11
CA ASN A 91 -2.62 18.59 7.43
C ASN A 91 -2.40 18.41 5.93
N ARG A 92 -3.47 18.59 5.13
CA ARG A 92 -3.42 18.52 3.65
C ARG A 92 -2.80 17.21 3.13
N GLY A 93 -3.10 16.11 3.80
CA GLY A 93 -2.57 14.79 3.43
C GLY A 93 -1.18 14.48 3.99
N ILE A 94 -0.60 15.36 4.80
CA ILE A 94 0.72 15.17 5.41
C ILE A 94 0.55 15.06 6.93
N CYS A 95 1.17 14.03 7.51
CA CYS A 95 1.24 13.92 8.96
C CYS A 95 2.28 14.91 9.52
N GLU A 96 1.81 15.89 10.27
CA GLU A 96 2.65 16.92 10.91
C GLU A 96 2.53 16.81 12.43
N ALA A 97 3.62 17.10 13.14
CA ALA A 97 3.59 17.22 14.59
C ALA A 97 3.22 18.65 14.96
N VAL A 98 2.18 18.80 15.79
CA VAL A 98 1.77 20.07 16.38
C VAL A 98 2.19 20.06 17.85
N ILE A 99 3.03 21.02 18.24
CA ILE A 99 3.55 21.17 19.61
C ILE A 99 2.90 22.39 20.27
N GLU A 100 2.41 22.24 21.50
CA GLU A 100 1.69 23.25 22.28
C GLU A 100 2.50 23.85 23.44
#